data_AF-A0A378J2D7-F1
#
_entry.id   AF-A0A378J2D7-F1
#
_cell.length_a   1.000
_cell.length_b   1.000
_cell.length_c   1.000
_cell.angle_alpha   90.00
_cell.angle_beta   90.00
_cell.angle_gamma   90.00
#
_symmetry.space_group_name_H-M   'P 1'
#
loop_
_entity.id
_entity.type
_entity.pdbx_description
1 polymer ?
#
loop_
_entity_poly.entity_id
_entity_poly.type
_entity_poly.pdbx_seq_one_letter_code
_entity_poly.pdbx_strand_id
1 'polypeptide(L)'
;MSLESAELWSAIANWSLLFSLVLGVISTAGIVHFGNIKEHYFKQTIAIANAEASKANAQAAEATLKLEELRKKVAPRHVQRDLFLKAINGQPKADVEIMFLRDDPECFSVAQQIWQLLKDAKWNVLAPRPIPQNEATSASDLPMTMTVDAQPSGITVITHSVSRKESDATVQMLLGENWEKTPRTVIIYALLQSLGKIKTSAGGKNSPPSGMIRIVVAPRDIE
;
A
#
# COMPACT_ATOMS: atom_id res chain seq x y z
N MET A 1 -57.02 72.47 -43.96
CA MET A 1 -56.77 71.05 -44.27
C MET A 1 -57.87 70.58 -45.20
N SER A 2 -57.54 70.08 -46.39
CA SER A 2 -58.53 69.46 -47.27
C SER A 2 -58.93 68.10 -46.69
N LEU A 3 -60.18 67.67 -46.90
CA LEU A 3 -60.65 66.32 -46.51
C LEU A 3 -59.71 65.21 -47.00
N GLU A 4 -59.16 65.38 -48.21
CA GLU A 4 -58.18 64.48 -48.83
C GLU A 4 -56.88 64.33 -48.01
N SER A 5 -56.39 65.43 -47.41
CA SER A 5 -55.22 65.36 -46.54
C SER A 5 -55.49 64.58 -45.24
N ALA A 6 -56.70 64.67 -44.69
CA ALA A 6 -57.10 63.95 -43.48
C ALA A 6 -57.22 62.44 -43.72
N GLU A 7 -57.74 62.02 -44.89
CA GLU A 7 -57.82 60.62 -45.28
C GLU A 7 -56.44 60.00 -45.48
N LEU A 8 -55.50 60.73 -46.10
CA LEU A 8 -54.12 60.27 -46.29
C LEU A 8 -53.38 60.09 -44.96
N TRP A 9 -53.50 61.05 -44.03
CA TRP A 9 -52.90 60.93 -42.69
C TRP A 9 -53.49 59.77 -41.88
N SER A 10 -54.80 59.55 -41.98
CA SER A 10 -55.47 58.40 -41.35
C SER A 10 -55.00 57.06 -41.92
N ALA A 11 -54.84 56.96 -43.24
CA ALA A 11 -54.34 55.75 -43.89
C ALA A 11 -52.91 55.42 -43.47
N ILE A 12 -52.02 56.43 -43.44
CA ILE A 12 -50.62 56.27 -42.99
C ILE A 12 -50.58 55.83 -41.52
N ALA A 13 -51.36 56.47 -40.65
CA ALA A 13 -51.41 56.12 -39.24
C ALA A 13 -51.85 54.65 -39.03
N ASN A 14 -52.88 54.19 -39.76
CA ASN A 14 -53.36 52.81 -39.64
C ASN A 14 -52.34 51.78 -40.16
N TRP A 15 -51.68 52.07 -41.29
CA TRP A 15 -50.58 51.24 -41.80
C TRP A 15 -49.38 51.20 -40.85
N SER A 16 -49.04 52.32 -40.20
CA SER A 16 -47.95 52.37 -39.23
C SER A 16 -48.23 51.53 -37.99
N LEU A 17 -49.48 51.55 -37.49
CA LEU A 17 -49.92 50.71 -36.38
C LEU A 17 -49.84 49.23 -36.75
N LEU A 18 -50.32 48.84 -37.93
CA LEU A 18 -50.25 47.45 -38.40
C LEU A 18 -48.80 46.97 -38.56
N PHE A 19 -47.92 47.80 -39.10
CA PHE A 19 -46.51 47.46 -39.25
C PHE A 19 -45.81 47.30 -37.89
N SER A 20 -46.08 48.19 -36.93
CA SER A 20 -45.54 48.09 -35.57
C SER A 20 -45.99 46.80 -34.85
N LEU A 21 -47.26 46.39 -35.04
CA LEU A 21 -47.79 45.16 -34.48
C LEU A 21 -47.09 43.93 -35.08
N VAL A 22 -46.94 43.88 -36.41
CA VAL A 22 -46.25 42.77 -37.10
C VAL A 22 -44.80 42.67 -36.65
N LEU A 23 -44.08 43.80 -36.57
CA LEU A 23 -42.72 43.84 -36.04
C LEU A 23 -42.64 43.36 -34.59
N GLY A 24 -43.60 43.74 -33.74
CA GLY A 24 -43.70 43.27 -32.35
C GLY A 24 -43.83 41.76 -32.27
N VAL A 25 -44.74 41.18 -33.06
CA VAL A 25 -44.96 39.71 -33.10
C VAL A 25 -43.72 38.97 -33.62
N ILE A 26 -43.07 39.47 -34.67
CA ILE A 26 -41.82 38.89 -35.20
C ILE A 26 -40.72 38.94 -34.15
N SER A 27 -40.61 40.05 -33.42
CA SER A 27 -39.63 40.21 -32.34
C SER A 27 -39.86 39.18 -31.21
N THR A 28 -41.10 39.02 -30.75
CA THR A 28 -41.43 38.02 -29.71
C THR A 28 -41.17 36.59 -30.20
N ALA A 29 -41.54 36.26 -31.44
CA ALA A 29 -41.27 34.96 -32.03
C ALA A 29 -39.77 34.67 -32.12
N GLY A 30 -38.96 35.67 -32.50
CA GLY A 30 -37.51 35.58 -32.51
C GLY A 30 -36.94 35.29 -31.11
N ILE A 31 -37.39 36.02 -30.08
CA ILE A 31 -36.94 35.82 -28.70
C ILE A 31 -37.21 34.38 -28.23
N VAL A 32 -38.42 33.84 -28.49
CA VAL A 32 -38.78 32.47 -28.12
C VAL A 32 -37.92 31.44 -28.86
N HIS A 33 -37.71 31.63 -30.16
CA HIS A 33 -36.90 30.71 -30.96
C HIS A 33 -35.43 30.68 -30.51
N PHE A 34 -34.82 31.86 -30.28
CA PHE A 34 -33.46 31.95 -29.77
C PHE A 34 -33.32 31.43 -28.33
N GLY A 35 -34.35 31.59 -27.50
CA GLY A 35 -34.41 31.01 -26.15
C GLY A 35 -34.26 29.48 -26.19
N ASN A 36 -35.06 28.81 -27.02
CA ASN A 36 -35.01 27.35 -27.16
C ASN A 36 -33.65 26.83 -27.64
N ILE A 37 -33.04 27.48 -28.63
CA ILE A 37 -31.71 27.09 -29.13
C ILE A 37 -30.66 27.21 -28.01
N LYS A 38 -30.68 28.33 -27.28
CA LYS A 38 -29.73 28.59 -26.18
C LYS A 38 -29.87 27.56 -25.05
N GLU A 39 -31.09 27.14 -24.74
CA GLU A 39 -31.34 26.08 -23.75
C GLU A 39 -30.72 24.75 -24.17
N HIS A 40 -30.83 24.35 -25.45
CA HIS A 40 -30.22 23.11 -25.93
C HIS A 40 -28.70 23.15 -25.83
N TYR A 41 -28.07 24.25 -26.22
CA TYR A 41 -26.62 24.42 -26.07
C TYR A 41 -26.19 24.35 -24.60
N PHE A 42 -26.88 25.05 -23.69
CA PHE A 42 -26.53 24.98 -22.28
C PHE A 42 -26.74 23.60 -21.67
N LYS A 43 -27.84 22.91 -22.02
CA LYS A 43 -28.06 21.52 -21.59
C LYS A 43 -26.93 20.62 -22.07
N GLN A 44 -26.47 20.78 -23.30
CA GLN A 44 -25.36 20.00 -23.84
C GLN A 44 -24.03 20.32 -23.13
N THR A 45 -23.71 21.60 -22.92
CA THR A 45 -22.49 22.00 -22.21
C THR A 45 -22.50 21.52 -20.75
N ILE A 46 -23.63 21.61 -20.05
CA ILE A 46 -23.77 21.09 -18.68
C ILE A 46 -23.62 19.56 -18.68
N ALA A 47 -24.20 18.85 -19.65
CA ALA A 47 -24.05 17.40 -19.76
C ALA A 47 -22.59 16.98 -20.00
N ILE A 48 -21.87 17.68 -20.89
CA ILE A 48 -20.44 17.43 -21.15
C ILE A 48 -19.61 17.73 -19.89
N ALA A 49 -19.81 18.90 -19.27
CA ALA A 49 -19.11 19.28 -18.04
C ALA A 49 -19.36 18.28 -16.90
N ASN A 50 -20.60 17.79 -16.75
CA ASN A 50 -20.94 16.76 -15.77
C ASN A 50 -20.29 15.41 -16.10
N ALA A 51 -20.21 15.04 -17.37
CA ALA A 51 -19.55 13.80 -17.80
C ALA A 51 -18.03 13.87 -17.58
N GLU A 52 -17.41 15.01 -17.88
CA GLU A 52 -15.98 15.26 -17.62
C GLU A 52 -15.68 15.30 -16.12
N ALA A 53 -16.51 15.98 -15.32
CA ALA A 53 -16.38 16.00 -13.87
C ALA A 53 -16.54 14.59 -13.26
N SER A 54 -17.52 13.81 -13.74
CA SER A 54 -17.70 12.42 -13.32
C SER A 54 -16.48 11.56 -13.66
N LYS A 55 -15.93 11.70 -14.87
CA LYS A 55 -14.72 10.98 -15.30
C LYS A 55 -13.50 11.38 -14.47
N ALA A 56 -13.31 12.67 -14.20
CA ALA A 56 -12.22 13.15 -13.35
C ALA A 56 -12.33 12.63 -11.91
N ASN A 57 -13.54 12.59 -11.35
CA ASN A 57 -13.79 12.03 -10.02
C ASN A 57 -13.49 10.52 -9.97
N ALA A 58 -13.88 9.76 -11.00
CA ALA A 58 -13.56 8.34 -11.09
C ALA A 58 -12.03 8.10 -11.15
N GLN A 59 -11.30 8.87 -11.96
CA GLN A 59 -9.85 8.79 -12.05
C GLN A 59 -9.16 9.19 -10.73
N ALA A 60 -9.66 10.22 -10.05
CA ALA A 60 -9.15 10.63 -8.75
C ALA A 60 -9.37 9.52 -7.71
N ALA A 61 -10.55 8.90 -7.67
CA ALA A 61 -10.83 7.77 -6.79
C ALA A 61 -9.88 6.59 -7.05
N GLU A 62 -9.68 6.19 -8.31
CA GLU A 62 -8.72 5.14 -8.67
C GLU A 62 -7.27 5.49 -8.26
N ALA A 63 -6.84 6.73 -8.48
CA ALA A 63 -5.51 7.18 -8.09
C ALA A 63 -5.33 7.14 -6.56
N THR A 64 -6.35 7.54 -5.80
CA THR A 64 -6.30 7.46 -4.32
C THR A 64 -6.21 6.02 -3.83
N LEU A 65 -6.97 5.09 -4.41
CA LEU A 65 -6.91 3.67 -4.06
C LEU A 65 -5.51 3.09 -4.34
N LYS A 66 -4.94 3.36 -5.52
CA LYS A 66 -3.58 2.92 -5.86
C LYS A 66 -2.52 3.50 -4.92
N LEU A 67 -2.66 4.77 -4.52
CA LEU A 67 -1.76 5.40 -3.55
C LEU A 67 -1.86 4.76 -2.17
N GLU A 68 -3.06 4.41 -1.71
CA GLU A 68 -3.25 3.71 -0.44
C GLU A 68 -2.65 2.30 -0.47
N GLU A 69 -2.82 1.57 -1.57
CA GLU A 69 -2.19 0.26 -1.78
C GLU A 69 -0.66 0.36 -1.77
N LEU A 70 -0.10 1.35 -2.47
CA LEU A 70 1.35 1.60 -2.47
C LEU A 70 1.85 1.99 -1.07
N ARG A 71 1.11 2.83 -0.34
CA ARG A 71 1.46 3.17 1.05
C ARG A 71 1.46 1.93 1.94
N LYS A 72 0.51 1.01 1.77
CA LYS A 72 0.49 -0.28 2.51
C LYS A 72 1.67 -1.19 2.12
N LYS A 73 2.07 -1.17 0.85
CA LYS A 73 3.23 -1.94 0.35
C LYS A 73 4.58 -1.37 0.79
N VAL A 74 4.69 -0.06 0.96
CA VAL A 74 5.94 0.63 1.34
C VAL A 74 6.01 0.95 2.84
N ALA A 75 4.91 0.76 3.58
CA ALA A 75 4.88 0.96 5.02
C ALA A 75 6.02 0.17 5.70
N PRO A 76 6.77 0.78 6.64
CA PRO A 76 7.80 0.09 7.40
C PRO A 76 7.24 -1.15 8.09
N ARG A 77 8.00 -2.26 8.12
CA ARG A 77 7.58 -3.45 8.86
C ARG A 77 7.48 -3.11 10.34
N HIS A 78 6.35 -3.46 10.94
CA HIS A 78 6.15 -3.31 12.38
C HIS A 78 5.86 -4.68 12.99
N VAL A 79 6.62 -5.05 14.01
CA VAL A 79 6.40 -6.31 14.73
C VAL A 79 5.20 -6.12 15.66
N GLN A 80 4.13 -6.87 15.44
CA GLN A 80 2.96 -6.84 16.32
C GLN A 80 3.31 -7.38 17.72
N ARG A 81 3.64 -6.46 18.62
CA ARG A 81 4.17 -6.72 19.98
C ARG A 81 3.32 -7.73 20.76
N ASP A 82 2.01 -7.53 20.80
CA ASP A 82 1.12 -8.34 21.64
C ASP A 82 1.04 -9.79 21.14
N LEU A 83 0.92 -9.98 19.82
CA LEU A 83 0.93 -11.32 19.21
C LEU A 83 2.27 -12.03 19.43
N PHE A 84 3.38 -11.29 19.28
CA PHE A 84 4.72 -11.82 19.48
C PHE A 84 4.93 -12.27 20.93
N LEU A 85 4.65 -11.40 21.91
CA LEU A 85 4.83 -11.69 23.34
C LEU A 85 3.91 -12.83 23.80
N LYS A 86 2.66 -12.86 23.33
CA LYS A 86 1.73 -13.96 23.62
C LYS A 86 2.24 -15.30 23.11
N ALA A 87 2.88 -15.32 21.94
CA ALA A 87 3.41 -16.54 21.34
C ALA A 87 4.65 -17.07 22.07
N ILE A 88 5.50 -16.20 22.61
CA ILE A 88 6.84 -16.57 23.09
C ILE A 88 6.98 -16.65 24.62
N ASN A 89 6.09 -16.01 25.38
CA ASN A 89 6.15 -16.02 26.84
C ASN A 89 5.95 -17.44 27.41
N GLY A 90 6.82 -17.83 28.35
CA GLY A 90 6.80 -19.15 29.00
C GLY A 90 7.21 -20.32 28.09
N GLN A 91 7.66 -20.06 26.87
CA GLN A 91 8.10 -21.10 25.94
C GLN A 91 9.58 -21.49 26.13
N PRO A 92 10.02 -22.63 25.57
CA PRO A 92 11.42 -23.04 25.57
C PRO A 92 12.33 -21.98 24.95
N LYS A 93 13.46 -21.69 25.61
CA LYS A 93 14.38 -20.61 25.24
C LYS A 93 15.67 -21.18 24.65
N ALA A 94 16.31 -20.39 23.80
CA ALA A 94 17.65 -20.63 23.29
C ALA A 94 18.40 -19.29 23.16
N ASP A 95 19.70 -19.37 22.91
CA ASP A 95 20.50 -18.18 22.62
C ASP A 95 20.17 -17.66 21.23
N VAL A 96 19.92 -16.35 21.13
CA VAL A 96 19.54 -15.71 19.87
C VAL A 96 20.56 -14.65 19.49
N GLU A 97 21.04 -14.71 18.24
CA GLU A 97 21.77 -13.62 17.62
C GLU A 97 20.92 -12.96 16.53
N ILE A 98 20.97 -11.62 16.46
CA ILE A 98 20.21 -10.85 15.46
C ILE A 98 21.21 -10.11 14.59
N MET A 99 21.09 -10.29 13.28
CA MET A 99 21.90 -9.62 12.28
C MET A 99 21.00 -8.83 11.33
N PHE A 100 21.48 -7.67 10.87
CA PHE A 100 20.72 -6.81 9.96
C PHE A 100 21.60 -6.25 8.85
N LEU A 101 20.99 -5.89 7.72
CA LEU A 101 21.67 -5.20 6.63
C LEU A 101 21.98 -3.75 7.04
N ARG A 102 23.26 -3.36 7.00
CA ARG A 102 23.72 -2.03 7.48
C ARG A 102 23.14 -0.86 6.69
N ASP A 103 22.94 -1.04 5.39
CA ASP A 103 22.58 0.03 4.46
C ASP A 103 21.06 0.26 4.36
N ASP A 104 20.26 -0.44 5.18
CA ASP A 104 18.82 -0.30 5.24
C ASP A 104 18.38 0.10 6.68
N PRO A 105 17.93 1.36 6.89
CA PRO A 105 17.50 1.82 8.22
C PRO A 105 16.27 1.08 8.75
N GLU A 106 15.42 0.56 7.86
CA GLU A 106 14.22 -0.19 8.26
C GLU A 106 14.61 -1.57 8.81
N CYS A 107 15.61 -2.23 8.21
CA CYS A 107 16.18 -3.48 8.73
C CYS A 107 16.70 -3.31 10.17
N PHE A 108 17.39 -2.20 10.45
CA PHE A 108 17.87 -1.90 11.81
C PHE A 108 16.70 -1.69 12.79
N SER A 109 15.68 -0.92 12.40
CA SER A 109 14.50 -0.68 13.26
C SER A 109 13.78 -1.97 13.61
N VAL A 110 13.57 -2.86 12.64
CA VAL A 110 12.94 -4.17 12.85
C VAL A 110 13.79 -5.06 13.75
N ALA A 111 15.11 -5.09 13.52
CA ALA A 111 16.04 -5.85 14.36
C ALA A 111 16.00 -5.37 15.83
N GLN A 112 15.93 -4.05 16.06
CA GLN A 112 15.77 -3.49 17.40
C GLN A 112 14.43 -3.88 18.04
N GLN A 113 13.32 -3.83 17.29
CA GLN A 113 12.01 -4.26 17.79
C GLN A 113 12.04 -5.72 18.24
N ILE A 114 12.55 -6.63 17.40
CA ILE A 114 12.67 -8.06 17.72
C ILE A 114 13.55 -8.26 18.96
N TRP A 115 14.68 -7.56 19.04
CA TRP A 115 15.58 -7.62 20.20
C TRP A 115 14.89 -7.21 21.50
N GLN A 116 14.19 -6.07 21.50
CA GLN A 116 13.46 -5.60 22.69
C GLN A 116 12.39 -6.62 23.12
N LEU A 117 11.61 -7.14 22.17
CA LEU A 117 10.56 -8.13 22.45
C LEU A 117 11.13 -9.44 23.03
N LEU A 118 12.26 -9.91 22.52
CA LEU A 118 12.96 -11.08 23.07
C LEU A 118 13.49 -10.81 24.48
N LYS A 119 14.05 -9.62 24.75
CA LYS A 119 14.49 -9.23 26.10
C LYS A 119 13.32 -9.13 27.07
N ASP A 120 12.19 -8.59 26.63
CA ASP A 120 10.97 -8.49 27.44
C ASP A 120 10.46 -9.88 27.83
N ALA A 121 10.52 -10.84 26.90
CA ALA A 121 10.23 -12.26 27.14
C ALA A 121 11.33 -13.02 27.90
N LYS A 122 12.38 -12.32 28.37
CA LYS A 122 13.51 -12.88 29.13
C LYS A 122 14.28 -13.97 28.36
N TRP A 123 14.44 -13.81 27.05
CA TRP A 123 15.33 -14.64 26.24
C TRP A 123 16.78 -14.14 26.33
N ASN A 124 17.74 -15.05 26.18
CA ASN A 124 19.14 -14.67 26.07
C ASN A 124 19.43 -14.25 24.63
N VAL A 125 19.49 -12.94 24.40
CA VAL A 125 19.63 -12.37 23.06
C VAL A 125 20.81 -11.40 23.01
N LEU A 126 21.70 -11.62 22.03
CA LEU A 126 22.81 -10.72 21.74
C LEU A 126 22.28 -9.42 21.13
N ALA A 127 22.98 -8.31 21.35
CA ALA A 127 22.63 -7.04 20.73
C ALA A 127 22.64 -7.16 19.18
N PRO A 128 21.69 -6.51 18.47
CA PRO A 128 21.68 -6.53 17.01
C PRO A 128 22.99 -6.00 16.44
N ARG A 129 23.57 -6.73 15.49
CA ARG A 129 24.81 -6.35 14.83
C ARG A 129 24.63 -6.31 13.31
N PRO A 130 25.33 -5.42 12.60
CA PRO A 130 25.30 -5.44 11.14
C PRO A 130 25.93 -6.74 10.62
N ILE A 131 25.49 -7.19 9.44
CA ILE A 131 26.15 -8.29 8.73
C ILE A 131 27.60 -7.88 8.42
N PRO A 132 28.61 -8.69 8.78
CA PRO A 132 30.00 -8.36 8.52
C PRO A 132 30.23 -8.28 7.01
N GLN A 133 30.88 -7.21 6.57
CA GLN A 133 31.37 -7.10 5.20
C GLN A 133 32.62 -7.96 5.09
N ASN A 134 32.53 -9.05 4.34
CA ASN A 134 33.69 -9.88 4.05
C ASN A 134 34.30 -9.41 2.73
N GLU A 135 35.47 -8.78 2.78
CA GLU A 135 36.17 -8.22 1.61
C GLU A 135 36.40 -9.26 0.50
N ALA A 136 36.65 -10.53 0.87
CA ALA A 136 36.81 -11.61 -0.09
C ALA A 136 35.53 -11.96 -0.85
N THR A 137 34.37 -11.58 -0.31
CA THR A 137 33.04 -11.81 -0.91
C THR A 137 32.52 -10.57 -1.63
N SER A 138 33.15 -9.40 -1.45
CA SER A 138 32.84 -8.19 -2.23
C SER A 138 33.13 -8.35 -3.72
N ALA A 139 33.87 -9.39 -4.12
CA ALA A 139 34.10 -9.76 -5.52
C ALA A 139 32.97 -10.63 -6.12
N SER A 140 32.02 -11.13 -5.31
CA SER A 140 30.85 -11.84 -5.83
C SER A 140 29.66 -10.91 -5.88
N ASP A 141 28.93 -10.92 -7.00
CA ASP A 141 27.68 -10.15 -7.20
C ASP A 141 26.51 -10.66 -6.32
N LEU A 142 26.82 -11.35 -5.22
CA LEU A 142 25.83 -11.93 -4.33
C LEU A 142 25.39 -10.91 -3.26
N PRO A 143 24.09 -10.86 -2.93
CA PRO A 143 23.59 -10.07 -1.82
C PRO A 143 24.30 -10.40 -0.49
N MET A 144 24.64 -9.37 0.29
CA MET A 144 25.37 -9.53 1.56
C MET A 144 24.71 -10.52 2.53
N THR A 145 23.38 -10.63 2.52
CA THR A 145 22.65 -11.55 3.41
C THR A 145 22.92 -13.02 3.09
N MET A 146 23.25 -13.36 1.83
CA MET A 146 23.60 -14.72 1.43
C MET A 146 24.96 -15.16 1.99
N THR A 147 25.83 -14.21 2.39
CA THR A 147 27.12 -14.54 3.04
C THR A 147 26.95 -15.17 4.43
N VAL A 148 25.77 -15.02 5.03
CA VAL A 148 25.39 -15.60 6.33
C VAL A 148 24.29 -16.65 6.20
N ASP A 149 24.14 -17.26 5.02
CA ASP A 149 23.14 -18.28 4.68
C ASP A 149 21.68 -17.82 4.82
N ALA A 150 21.46 -16.49 4.77
CA ALA A 150 20.13 -15.89 4.77
C ALA A 150 19.62 -15.64 3.34
N GLN A 151 18.33 -15.39 3.23
CA GLN A 151 17.71 -15.00 1.96
C GLN A 151 18.02 -13.52 1.65
N PRO A 152 18.02 -13.11 0.36
CA PRO A 152 18.28 -11.73 -0.06
C PRO A 152 17.29 -10.71 0.52
N SER A 153 16.12 -11.20 0.97
CA SER A 153 14.99 -10.38 1.37
C SER A 153 14.13 -11.07 2.43
N GLY A 154 13.41 -10.28 3.21
CA GLY A 154 12.54 -10.71 4.31
C GLY A 154 13.28 -10.89 5.63
N ILE A 155 12.73 -11.75 6.50
CA ILE A 155 13.38 -12.14 7.76
C ILE A 155 13.66 -13.63 7.67
N THR A 156 14.92 -14.02 7.86
CA THR A 156 15.34 -15.43 7.81
C THR A 156 15.72 -15.91 9.19
N VAL A 157 15.12 -17.01 9.65
CA VAL A 157 15.53 -17.73 10.86
C VAL A 157 16.48 -18.86 10.47
N ILE A 158 17.70 -18.82 10.99
CA ILE A 158 18.79 -19.73 10.66
C ILE A 158 19.17 -20.52 11.90
N THR A 159 19.28 -21.84 11.76
CA THR A 159 19.80 -22.73 12.81
C THR A 159 20.97 -23.57 12.30
N HIS A 160 21.82 -24.03 13.21
CA HIS A 160 22.95 -24.90 12.87
C HIS A 160 22.48 -26.17 12.15
N SER A 161 21.51 -26.85 12.73
CA SER A 161 20.86 -28.03 12.18
C SER A 161 19.37 -27.99 12.52
N VAL A 162 18.61 -28.89 11.89
CA VAL A 162 17.19 -29.10 12.20
C VAL A 162 17.03 -30.57 12.52
N SER A 163 16.55 -30.85 13.72
CA SER A 163 16.20 -32.22 14.09
C SER A 163 14.94 -32.66 13.33
N ARG A 164 14.76 -33.98 13.15
CA ARG A 164 13.55 -34.52 12.51
C ARG A 164 12.27 -34.07 13.23
N LYS A 165 12.30 -34.05 14.56
CA LYS A 165 11.21 -33.54 15.41
C LYS A 165 10.85 -32.09 15.08
N GLU A 166 11.84 -31.23 14.90
CA GLU A 166 11.61 -29.82 14.56
C GLU A 166 11.08 -29.63 13.14
N SER A 167 11.53 -30.47 12.20
CA SER A 167 11.00 -30.50 10.85
C SER A 167 9.51 -30.86 10.86
N ASP A 168 9.16 -31.96 11.54
CA ASP A 168 7.78 -32.44 11.66
C ASP A 168 6.89 -31.40 12.39
N ALA A 169 7.39 -30.82 13.48
CA ALA A 169 6.69 -29.77 14.21
C ALA A 169 6.47 -28.49 13.38
N THR A 170 7.39 -28.14 12.47
CA THR A 170 7.20 -27.00 11.56
C THR A 170 6.04 -27.27 10.59
N VAL A 171 5.92 -28.50 10.07
CA VAL A 171 4.82 -28.89 9.18
C VAL A 171 3.50 -28.89 9.95
N GLN A 172 3.44 -29.51 11.13
CA GLN A 172 2.24 -29.53 11.98
C GLN A 172 1.77 -28.12 12.36
N MET A 173 2.70 -27.22 12.68
CA MET A 173 2.41 -25.81 12.94
C MET A 173 1.73 -25.13 11.76
N LEU A 174 2.18 -25.38 10.52
CA LEU A 174 1.58 -24.81 9.31
C LEU A 174 0.19 -25.39 9.01
N LEU A 175 -0.05 -26.65 9.38
CA LEU A 175 -1.36 -27.31 9.26
C LEU A 175 -2.34 -26.91 10.38
N GLY A 176 -1.88 -26.15 11.38
CA GLY A 176 -2.69 -25.80 12.56
C GLY A 176 -2.93 -26.97 13.52
N GLU A 177 -2.13 -28.03 13.43
CA GLU A 177 -2.18 -29.18 14.31
C GLU A 177 -1.42 -28.91 15.63
N ASN A 178 -1.52 -29.83 16.59
CA ASN A 178 -0.66 -29.79 17.77
C ASN A 178 0.78 -30.10 17.37
N TRP A 179 1.70 -29.19 17.65
CA TRP A 179 3.12 -29.31 17.29
C TRP A 179 4.04 -29.24 18.51
N GLU A 180 5.21 -29.87 18.40
CA GLU A 180 6.23 -29.86 19.45
C GLU A 180 6.92 -28.49 19.54
N LYS A 181 6.80 -27.86 20.71
CA LYS A 181 7.39 -26.55 20.97
C LYS A 181 8.87 -26.69 21.28
N THR A 182 9.71 -26.42 20.28
CA THR A 182 11.16 -26.23 20.47
C THR A 182 11.48 -24.73 20.40
N PRO A 183 12.64 -24.29 20.89
CA PRO A 183 13.02 -22.88 20.80
C PRO A 183 12.95 -22.34 19.36
N ARG A 184 13.36 -23.16 18.37
CA ARG A 184 13.30 -22.82 16.95
C ARG A 184 11.85 -22.65 16.46
N THR A 185 11.00 -23.65 16.69
CA THR A 185 9.61 -23.61 16.18
C THR A 185 8.79 -22.51 16.84
N VAL A 186 9.06 -22.20 18.12
CA VAL A 186 8.45 -21.08 18.83
C VAL A 186 8.85 -19.72 18.24
N ILE A 187 10.13 -19.48 17.93
CA ILE A 187 10.57 -18.23 17.31
C ILE A 187 9.95 -18.08 15.91
N ILE A 188 9.96 -19.15 15.11
CA ILE A 188 9.34 -19.18 13.78
C ILE A 188 7.86 -18.82 13.91
N TYR A 189 7.14 -19.46 14.83
CA TYR A 189 5.72 -19.18 15.06
C TYR A 189 5.49 -17.72 15.49
N ALA A 190 6.24 -17.21 16.47
CA ALA A 190 6.08 -15.85 16.97
C ALA A 190 6.35 -14.78 15.90
N LEU A 191 7.39 -14.97 15.09
CA LEU A 191 7.69 -14.07 13.96
C LEU A 191 6.63 -14.18 12.87
N LEU A 192 6.17 -15.39 12.54
CA LEU A 192 5.12 -15.60 11.55
C LEU A 192 3.80 -14.93 11.98
N GLN A 193 3.39 -15.07 13.25
CA GLN A 193 2.17 -14.44 13.76
C GLN A 193 2.26 -12.91 13.77
N SER A 194 3.44 -12.35 14.05
CA SER A 194 3.61 -10.90 14.19
C SER A 194 3.86 -10.17 12.87
N LEU A 195 4.57 -10.81 11.93
CA LEU A 195 5.02 -10.21 10.67
C LEU A 195 4.33 -10.80 9.43
N GLY A 196 3.65 -11.94 9.56
CA GLY A 196 2.91 -12.61 8.50
C GLY A 196 3.74 -13.44 7.53
N LYS A 197 5.01 -13.07 7.28
CA LYS A 197 5.93 -13.83 6.41
C LYS A 197 7.32 -13.92 7.02
N ILE A 198 7.91 -15.11 6.97
CA ILE A 198 9.31 -15.37 7.31
C ILE A 198 9.88 -16.46 6.41
N LYS A 199 11.21 -16.54 6.34
CA LYS A 199 11.95 -17.59 5.67
C LYS A 199 12.74 -18.36 6.72
N THR A 200 13.08 -19.62 6.43
CA THR A 200 13.89 -20.44 7.34
C THR A 200 15.04 -21.09 6.57
N SER A 201 16.17 -21.26 7.23
CA SER A 201 17.37 -21.90 6.68
C SER A 201 18.04 -22.74 7.76
N ALA A 202 18.68 -23.84 7.36
CA ALA A 202 19.38 -24.73 8.28
C ALA A 202 20.55 -25.42 7.58
N GLY A 203 21.65 -25.66 8.31
CA GLY A 203 22.72 -26.53 7.82
C GLY A 203 23.68 -25.94 6.78
N GLY A 204 23.99 -24.64 6.86
CA GLY A 204 24.93 -23.96 5.96
C GLY A 204 26.35 -23.80 6.52
N LYS A 205 27.31 -23.48 5.64
CA LYS A 205 28.74 -23.25 6.00
C LYS A 205 28.89 -22.12 7.01
N ASN A 206 28.02 -21.12 6.96
CA ASN A 206 28.03 -19.95 7.81
C ASN A 206 26.95 -20.03 8.89
N SER A 207 26.34 -21.20 9.12
CA SER A 207 25.31 -21.38 10.14
C SER A 207 25.82 -20.99 11.55
N PRO A 208 24.92 -20.54 12.45
CA PRO A 208 25.31 -20.24 13.83
C PRO A 208 25.83 -21.49 14.55
N PRO A 209 26.51 -21.33 15.71
CA PRO A 209 26.89 -22.46 16.56
C PRO A 209 25.69 -23.33 16.96
N SER A 210 25.94 -24.61 17.25
CA SER A 210 24.90 -25.53 17.72
C SER A 210 24.20 -24.97 18.98
N GLY A 211 22.88 -25.01 19.00
CA GLY A 211 22.04 -24.47 20.09
C GLY A 211 21.73 -22.97 19.99
N MET A 212 22.34 -22.25 19.04
CA MET A 212 22.06 -20.83 18.80
C MET A 212 21.14 -20.65 17.58
N ILE A 213 20.21 -19.69 17.68
CA ILE A 213 19.32 -19.28 16.61
C ILE A 213 19.77 -17.92 16.09
N ARG A 214 20.01 -17.82 14.78
CA ARG A 214 20.33 -16.54 14.13
C ARG A 214 19.10 -16.01 13.39
N ILE A 215 18.72 -14.77 13.67
CA ILE A 215 17.69 -14.05 12.94
C ILE A 215 18.39 -13.03 12.05
N VAL A 216 18.22 -13.14 10.73
CA VAL A 216 18.77 -12.18 9.77
C VAL A 216 17.64 -11.35 9.18
N VAL A 217 17.72 -10.03 9.35
CA VAL A 217 16.77 -9.05 8.81
C VAL A 217 17.35 -8.48 7.52
N ALA A 218 16.70 -8.82 6.41
CA ALA A 218 17.01 -8.36 5.06
C ALA A 218 15.92 -7.41 4.54
N PRO A 219 16.15 -6.66 3.46
CA PRO A 219 15.16 -5.76 2.87
C PRO A 219 13.84 -6.46 2.56
N ARG A 220 12.74 -5.72 2.55
CA ARG A 220 11.41 -6.30 2.31
C ARG A 220 11.32 -6.96 0.92
N ASP A 221 10.59 -8.07 0.85
CA ASP A 221 10.20 -8.68 -0.42
C ASP A 221 9.27 -7.71 -1.19
N ILE A 222 9.71 -7.26 -2.37
CA ILE A 222 8.87 -6.52 -3.33
C ILE A 222 8.23 -7.57 -4.25
N GLU A 223 7.19 -8.24 -3.74
CA GLU A 223 6.31 -9.11 -4.54
C GLU A 223 5.07 -8.34 -5.02
#